data_AF-A0A7J7KJ62-F1
#
_entry.id   AF-A0A7J7KJ62-F1
#
_cell.length_a   1.000
_cell.length_b   1.000
_cell.length_c   1.000
_cell.angle_alpha   90.00
_cell.angle_beta   90.00
_cell.angle_gamma   90.00
#
_symmetry.space_group_name_H-M   'P 1'
#
loop_
_entity.id
_entity.type
_entity.pdbx_description
1 polymer ?
#
loop_
_entity_poly.entity_id
_entity_poly.type
_entity_poly.pdbx_seq_one_letter_code
_entity_poly.pdbx_strand_id
1 'polypeptide(L)'
;MYLISMSLQVSTVAVNYKGRPFMQSLRENKLLFYSIGVSTFVIFSLASGMMPELAEYIELVPFPSEFRNVLVMVLLVDFIGAWLADRVCQFLFERTKPKSIWKL
;
A
#
# COMPACT_ATOMS: atom_id res chain seq x y z
N MET A 1 4.57 -11.00 -12.21
CA MET A 1 3.36 -10.14 -12.21
C MET A 1 2.59 -10.22 -10.91
N TYR A 2 2.27 -11.40 -10.38
CA TYR A 2 1.47 -11.57 -9.16
C TYR A 2 1.82 -10.64 -7.98
N LEU A 3 3.09 -10.64 -7.52
CA LEU A 3 3.54 -9.79 -6.41
C LEU A 3 3.35 -8.29 -6.66
N ILE A 4 3.60 -7.84 -7.89
CA ILE A 4 3.43 -6.43 -8.29
C ILE A 4 1.95 -6.07 -8.23
N SER A 5 1.06 -6.89 -8.78
CA SER A 5 -0.38 -6.66 -8.75
C SER A 5 -0.94 -6.62 -7.32
N MET A 6 -0.49 -7.51 -6.44
CA MET A 6 -0.89 -7.47 -5.02
C MET A 6 -0.39 -6.21 -4.33
N SER A 7 0.87 -5.81 -4.57
CA SER A 7 1.42 -4.57 -4.01
C SER A 7 0.61 -3.35 -4.44
N LEU A 8 0.29 -3.26 -5.73
CA LEU A 8 -0.52 -2.18 -6.30
C LEU A 8 -1.91 -2.13 -5.66
N GLN A 9 -2.55 -3.27 -5.45
CA GLN A 9 -3.86 -3.33 -4.78
C GLN A 9 -3.78 -2.80 -3.35
N VAL A 10 -2.78 -3.24 -2.58
CA VAL A 10 -2.59 -2.78 -1.20
C VAL A 10 -2.27 -1.28 -1.14
N SER A 11 -1.36 -0.82 -2.00
CA SER A 11 -0.99 0.60 -2.14
C SER A 11 -2.21 1.46 -2.50
N THR A 12 -3.02 1.01 -3.46
CA THR A 12 -4.24 1.70 -3.88
C THR A 12 -5.24 1.80 -2.72
N VAL A 13 -5.49 0.72 -2.00
CA VAL A 13 -6.38 0.73 -0.83
C VAL A 13 -5.84 1.67 0.24
N ALA A 14 -4.54 1.61 0.55
CA ALA A 14 -3.92 2.43 1.58
C ALA A 14 -3.98 3.93 1.27
N VAL A 15 -3.72 4.32 0.03
CA VAL A 15 -3.69 5.72 -0.41
C VAL A 15 -5.10 6.31 -0.59
N ASN A 16 -6.03 5.52 -1.15
CA ASN A 16 -7.39 5.99 -1.42
C ASN A 16 -8.31 5.94 -0.19
N TYR A 17 -7.93 5.25 0.89
CA TYR A 17 -8.72 5.24 2.12
C TYR A 17 -8.62 6.59 2.84
N LYS A 18 -9.51 7.52 2.46
CA LYS A 18 -9.70 8.80 3.13
C LYS A 18 -10.71 8.61 4.28
N GLY A 19 -10.38 9.16 5.45
CA GLY A 19 -11.21 9.06 6.65
C GLY A 19 -12.49 9.91 6.59
N ARG A 20 -12.83 10.58 7.69
CA ARG A 20 -14.06 11.37 7.85
C ARG A 20 -14.28 12.34 6.67
N PRO A 21 -15.53 12.61 6.22
CA PRO A 21 -16.77 12.70 7.01
C PRO A 21 -17.63 11.43 7.15
N PHE A 22 -17.43 10.39 6.32
CA PHE A 22 -18.27 9.16 6.34
C PHE A 22 -17.50 7.87 6.67
N MET A 23 -16.17 7.90 6.66
CA MET A 23 -15.32 6.77 7.06
C MET A 23 -14.54 7.07 8.34
N GLN A 24 -14.24 6.03 9.11
CA GLN A 24 -13.30 6.14 10.22
C GLN A 24 -11.91 6.43 9.66
N SER A 25 -11.07 7.13 10.43
CA SER A 25 -9.67 7.27 10.03
C SER A 25 -9.01 5.88 9.96
N LEU A 26 -7.99 5.74 9.10
CA LEU A 26 -7.26 4.48 8.94
C LEU A 26 -6.74 3.93 10.28
N ARG A 27 -6.37 4.83 11.21
CA ARG A 27 -5.88 4.48 12.56
C ARG A 27 -6.99 4.07 13.52
N GLU A 28 -8.22 4.55 13.33
CA GLU A 28 -9.39 4.14 14.11
C GLU A 28 -9.88 2.75 13.67
N ASN A 29 -9.82 2.45 12.36
CA ASN A 29 -10.14 1.12 11.83
C ASN A 29 -8.94 0.17 11.98
N LYS A 30 -8.77 -0.38 13.19
CA LYS A 30 -7.68 -1.31 13.53
C LYS A 30 -7.59 -2.50 12.59
N LEU A 31 -8.73 -3.08 12.19
CA LEU A 31 -8.76 -4.23 11.31
C LEU A 31 -8.11 -3.90 9.96
N LEU A 32 -8.55 -2.81 9.32
CA LEU A 32 -8.00 -2.39 8.03
C LEU A 32 -6.52 -2.00 8.14
N PHE A 33 -6.13 -1.32 9.21
CA PHE A 33 -4.73 -0.96 9.46
C PHE A 33 -3.82 -2.20 9.55
N TYR A 34 -4.23 -3.19 10.34
CA TYR A 34 -3.48 -4.45 10.43
C TYR A 34 -3.49 -5.22 9.11
N SER A 35 -4.61 -5.26 8.39
CA SER A 35 -4.67 -5.92 7.08
C SER A 35 -3.66 -5.32 6.10
N ILE A 36 -3.61 -4.00 5.96
CA ILE A 36 -2.64 -3.33 5.08
C ILE A 36 -1.21 -3.61 5.54
N GLY A 37 -0.95 -3.55 6.85
CA GLY A 37 0.38 -3.82 7.42
C GLY A 37 0.85 -5.25 7.16
N VAL A 38 0.00 -6.24 7.44
CA VAL A 38 0.31 -7.66 7.23
C VAL A 38 0.48 -7.97 5.75
N SER A 39 -0.42 -7.50 4.88
CA SER A 39 -0.30 -7.71 3.44
C SER A 39 0.98 -7.10 2.88
N THR A 40 1.32 -5.87 3.30
CA THR A 40 2.59 -5.23 2.90
C THR A 40 3.78 -6.08 3.37
N PHE A 41 3.79 -6.50 4.64
CA PHE A 41 4.87 -7.33 5.19
C PHE A 41 5.05 -8.64 4.43
N VAL A 42 3.97 -9.35 4.12
CA VAL A 42 4.01 -10.62 3.37
C VAL A 42 4.56 -10.39 1.96
N ILE A 43 4.09 -9.36 1.25
CA ILE A 43 4.56 -9.03 -0.10
C ILE A 43 6.06 -8.74 -0.11
N PHE A 44 6.55 -7.93 0.83
CA PHE A 44 7.97 -7.61 0.94
C PHE A 44 8.83 -8.81 1.34
N SER A 45 8.33 -9.67 2.24
CA SER A 45 9.01 -10.89 2.67
C SER A 45 9.14 -11.92 1.55
N LEU A 46 8.11 -12.02 0.70
CA LEU A 46 8.14 -12.86 -0.50
C LEU A 46 9.05 -12.27 -1.59
N ALA A 47 9.00 -10.95 -1.80
CA ALA A 47 9.84 -10.27 -2.79
C ALA A 47 11.34 -10.33 -2.45
N SER A 48 11.70 -10.23 -1.16
CA SER A 48 13.07 -10.39 -0.68
C SER A 48 13.51 -11.87 -0.62
N GLY A 49 12.56 -12.81 -0.66
CA GLY A 49 12.82 -14.24 -0.55
C GLY A 49 13.18 -14.70 0.87
N MET A 50 12.74 -13.98 1.90
CA MET A 50 12.95 -14.33 3.31
C MET A 50 12.11 -15.55 3.75
N MET A 51 11.00 -15.83 3.07
CA MET A 51 10.08 -16.92 3.40
C MET A 51 9.96 -17.92 2.23
N PRO A 52 10.94 -18.84 2.05
CA PRO A 52 10.92 -19.80 0.96
C PRO A 52 9.77 -20.81 1.08
N GLU A 53 9.40 -21.20 2.31
CA GLU A 53 8.27 -22.11 2.57
C GLU A 53 6.94 -21.53 2.07
N LEU A 54 6.71 -20.24 2.33
CA LEU A 54 5.51 -19.55 1.86
C LEU A 54 5.54 -19.36 0.33
N ALA A 55 6.72 -19.09 -0.23
CA ALA A 55 6.90 -18.98 -1.67
C ALA A 55 6.57 -20.32 -2.37
N GLU A 56 7.00 -21.45 -1.82
CA GLU A 56 6.66 -22.78 -2.34
C GLU A 56 5.15 -23.06 -2.24
N TYR A 57 4.52 -22.73 -1.11
CA TYR A 57 3.08 -22.92 -0.90
C TYR A 57 2.21 -22.17 -1.92
N ILE A 58 2.63 -20.98 -2.35
CA ILE A 58 1.93 -20.18 -3.37
C ILE A 58 2.46 -20.43 -4.79
N GLU A 59 3.31 -21.44 -4.97
CA GLU A 59 3.95 -21.82 -6.25
C GLU A 59 4.74 -20.67 -6.90
N LEU A 60 5.37 -19.84 -6.08
CA LEU A 60 6.21 -18.73 -6.52
C LEU A 60 7.58 -19.23 -6.99
N VAL A 61 7.84 -19.07 -8.28
CA VAL A 61 9.16 -19.38 -8.87
C VAL A 61 10.26 -18.55 -8.19
N PRO A 62 11.35 -19.18 -7.71
CA PRO A 62 12.43 -18.46 -7.07
C PRO A 62 13.12 -17.52 -8.06
N PHE A 63 13.17 -16.24 -7.69
CA PHE A 63 13.85 -15.23 -8.50
C PHE A 63 15.37 -15.28 -8.31
N PRO A 64 16.16 -14.95 -9.36
CA PRO A 64 17.58 -14.63 -9.21
C PRO A 64 17.81 -13.47 -8.24
N SER A 65 18.94 -13.45 -7.52
CA SER A 65 19.26 -12.44 -6.50
C SER A 65 19.18 -11.00 -7.03
N GLU A 66 19.72 -10.74 -8.22
CA GLU A 66 19.68 -9.42 -8.86
C GLU A 66 18.24 -8.96 -9.11
N PHE A 67 17.37 -9.87 -9.57
CA PHE A 67 15.97 -9.56 -9.84
C PHE A 67 15.19 -9.27 -8.56
N ARG A 68 15.49 -9.95 -7.44
CA ARG A 68 14.85 -9.69 -6.13
C ARG A 68 15.11 -8.26 -5.68
N ASN A 69 16.35 -7.79 -5.79
CA ASN A 69 16.72 -6.44 -5.40
C ASN A 69 15.98 -5.40 -6.24
N VAL A 70 15.93 -5.59 -7.57
CA VAL A 70 15.17 -4.72 -8.47
C VAL A 70 13.68 -4.74 -8.12
N LEU A 71 13.10 -5.92 -7.88
CA LEU A 71 11.69 -6.05 -7.52
C LEU A 71 11.38 -5.30 -6.23
N VAL A 72 12.14 -5.51 -5.16
CA VAL A 72 11.95 -4.80 -3.88
C VAL A 72 12.06 -3.28 -4.07
N MET A 73 13.03 -2.81 -4.85
CA MET A 73 13.17 -1.38 -5.16
C MET A 73 11.96 -0.83 -5.92
N VAL A 74 11.46 -1.55 -6.92
CA VAL A 74 10.25 -1.17 -7.67
C VAL A 74 9.04 -1.07 -6.75
N LEU A 75 8.85 -2.05 -5.85
CA LEU A 75 7.74 -2.03 -4.89
C LEU A 75 7.86 -0.88 -3.88
N LEU A 76 9.07 -0.55 -3.42
CA LEU A 76 9.29 0.60 -2.55
C LEU A 76 8.97 1.92 -3.26
N VAL A 77 9.45 2.08 -4.50
CA VAL A 77 9.21 3.27 -5.31
C VAL A 77 7.71 3.41 -5.60
N ASP A 78 7.00 2.32 -5.86
CA ASP A 78 5.54 2.32 -6.05
C ASP A 78 4.81 2.85 -4.80
N PHE A 79 5.09 2.28 -3.63
CA PHE A 79 4.44 2.69 -2.38
C PHE A 79 4.74 4.15 -2.01
N ILE A 80 6.02 4.53 -2.06
CA ILE A 80 6.45 5.90 -1.70
C ILE A 80 5.94 6.89 -2.75
N GLY A 81 6.00 6.54 -4.03
CA GLY A 81 5.53 7.35 -5.14
C GLY A 81 4.03 7.62 -5.06
N ALA A 82 3.22 6.58 -4.83
CA ALA A 82 1.77 6.72 -4.66
C ALA A 82 1.43 7.59 -3.44
N TRP A 83 2.12 7.41 -2.32
CA TRP A 83 1.94 8.22 -1.12
C TRP A 83 2.35 9.70 -1.33
N LEU A 84 3.50 9.95 -1.96
CA LEU A 84 3.96 11.31 -2.27
C LEU A 84 3.02 12.01 -3.24
N ALA A 85 2.59 11.31 -4.30
CA ALA A 85 1.64 11.85 -5.26
C ALA A 85 0.33 12.27 -4.57
N ASP A 86 -0.20 11.42 -3.67
CA ASP A 86 -1.37 11.75 -2.87
C ASP A 86 -1.15 12.99 -1.97
N ARG A 87 0.02 13.13 -1.35
CA ARG A 87 0.35 14.30 -0.52
C ARG A 87 0.50 15.58 -1.34
N VAL A 88 1.11 15.50 -2.51
CA VAL A 88 1.23 16.64 -3.44
C VAL A 88 -0.16 17.05 -3.93
N CYS A 89 -1.01 16.09 -4.32
CA CYS A 89 -2.39 16.37 -4.72
C CYS A 89 -3.18 17.01 -3.58
N GLN A 90 -3.11 16.49 -2.36
CA GLN A 90 -3.76 17.12 -1.20
C GLN A 90 -3.23 18.54 -0.98
N PHE A 91 -1.91 18.75 -1.01
CA PHE A 91 -1.33 20.08 -0.82
C PHE A 91 -1.80 21.10 -1.89
N LEU A 92 -1.87 20.68 -3.15
CA LEU A 92 -2.29 21.56 -4.26
C LEU A 92 -3.81 21.81 -4.26
N PHE A 93 -4.63 20.80 -3.98
CA PHE A 93 -6.09 20.86 -4.14
C PHE A 93 -6.89 21.04 -2.83
N GLU A 94 -6.30 20.91 -1.64
CA GLU A 94 -7.01 21.13 -0.36
C GLU A 94 -7.38 22.60 -0.11
N ARG A 95 -6.79 23.55 -0.86
CA ARG A 95 -7.23 24.97 -0.82
C ARG A 95 -8.64 25.20 -1.37
N THR A 96 -9.25 24.22 -2.05
CA THR A 96 -10.56 24.36 -2.71
C THR A 96 -11.75 23.72 -1.96
N LYS A 97 -11.63 23.31 -0.69
CA LYS A 97 -12.79 22.83 0.09
C LYS A 97 -13.54 23.98 0.78
N PRO A 98 -14.79 24.31 0.40
CA PRO A 98 -15.62 25.21 1.19
C PRO A 98 -15.96 24.57 2.56
N LYS A 99 -16.02 25.41 3.60
CA LYS A 99 -16.37 25.02 4.97
C LYS A 99 -17.70 24.26 5.01
N SER A 100 -17.72 23.12 5.72
CA SER A 100 -18.91 22.29 5.96
C SER A 100 -20.10 23.12 6.46
N ILE A 101 -21.22 23.00 5.75
CA ILE A 101 -22.50 23.71 5.96
C ILE A 101 -23.47 22.87 6.83
N TRP A 102 -23.02 21.77 7.43
CA TRP A 102 -23.90 20.89 8.20
C TRP A 102 -23.34 20.67 9.61
N LYS A 103 -23.59 21.66 10.48
CA LYS A 103 -23.85 21.43 11.90
C LYS A 103 -25.37 21.45 12.08
N LEU A 104 -25.99 20.28 12.18
CA LEU A 104 -27.28 20.07 12.81
C LEU A 104 -27.13 18.87 13.75
#